data_AF-A0A2J4JJP4-F1
#
_entry.id   AF-A0A2J4JJP4-F1
#
_cell.length_a   1.000
_cell.length_b   1.000
_cell.length_c   1.000
_cell.angle_alpha   90.00
_cell.angle_beta   90.00
_cell.angle_gamma   90.00
#
_symmetry.space_group_name_H-M   'P 1'
#
loop_
_entity.id
_entity.type
_entity.pdbx_description
1 polymer ?
#
loop_
_entity_poly.entity_id
_entity_poly.type
_entity_poly.pdbx_seq_one_letter_code
_entity_poly.pdbx_strand_id
1 'polypeptide(L)'
;MYERALIEADEEIGRGTRELFFSGLAAGFAITITVLLYASMTNAADGVPIVGALLYPIGFLYIVLGNYQLYTENTLPPVALVLDRLASVPAMLGMWATVLAGNLVGGSVGALLLAHGGVVSSEVATTLTGIAMTGIETAWFDLFFKGVFAGLIVAGVVWVDFGVRDSTTRFLLVYIAFLAIPLGGLFHVVVASTELLYLVFLGEIGLLYGTTHFALPVLLGNTLGGIVLVTTINYYQTSDEVHELSGTLSTSEWLFTNETALDPEKLKEKLESKLSH
;
A
#
# COMPACT_ATOMS: atom_id res chain seq x y z
N MET A 1 2.13 -19.88 -4.40
CA MET A 1 1.83 -18.48 -4.04
C MET A 1 2.71 -18.09 -2.86
N TYR A 2 2.62 -18.82 -1.75
CA TYR A 2 3.46 -18.61 -0.56
C TYR A 2 4.96 -18.46 -0.86
N GLU A 3 5.59 -19.46 -1.49
CA GLU A 3 7.04 -19.41 -1.81
C GLU A 3 7.44 -18.18 -2.66
N ARG A 4 6.56 -17.71 -3.56
CA ARG A 4 6.82 -16.51 -4.37
C ARG A 4 6.73 -15.23 -3.55
N ALA A 5 5.75 -15.19 -2.66
CA ALA A 5 5.62 -14.08 -1.72
C ALA A 5 6.87 -13.95 -0.85
N LEU A 6 7.47 -15.08 -0.43
CA LEU A 6 8.72 -15.07 0.33
C LEU A 6 9.91 -14.55 -0.51
N ILE A 7 10.07 -15.02 -1.75
CA ILE A 7 11.17 -14.53 -2.63
C ILE A 7 11.04 -13.03 -2.86
N GLU A 8 9.87 -12.57 -3.29
CA GLU A 8 9.67 -11.17 -3.64
C GLU A 8 9.80 -10.28 -2.41
N ALA A 9 9.33 -10.73 -1.25
CA ALA A 9 9.57 -10.02 0.00
C ALA A 9 11.06 -9.90 0.36
N ASP A 10 11.85 -10.94 0.13
CA ASP A 10 13.29 -10.94 0.46
C ASP A 10 14.07 -10.04 -0.51
N GLU A 11 13.76 -10.15 -1.81
CA GLU A 11 14.29 -9.24 -2.83
C GLU A 11 13.99 -7.78 -2.45
N GLU A 12 12.75 -7.47 -2.06
CA GLU A 12 12.33 -6.12 -1.71
C GLU A 12 12.93 -5.60 -0.38
N ILE A 13 13.06 -6.44 0.66
CA ILE A 13 13.77 -6.06 1.90
C ILE A 13 15.27 -5.83 1.62
N GLY A 14 15.86 -6.60 0.70
CA GLY A 14 17.26 -6.49 0.30
C GLY A 14 17.56 -5.28 -0.60
N ARG A 15 16.55 -4.61 -1.17
CA ARG A 15 16.76 -3.44 -2.04
C ARG A 15 17.38 -2.26 -1.29
N GLY A 16 18.21 -1.51 -2.01
CA GLY A 16 18.82 -0.31 -1.46
C GLY A 16 17.78 0.75 -1.11
N THR A 17 17.96 1.44 0.02
CA THR A 17 17.06 2.51 0.52
C THR A 17 16.72 3.55 -0.55
N ARG A 18 17.68 3.92 -1.41
CA ARG A 18 17.45 4.88 -2.50
C ARG A 18 16.43 4.35 -3.51
N GLU A 19 16.55 3.09 -3.89
CA GLU A 19 15.66 2.46 -4.86
C GLU A 19 14.25 2.36 -4.32
N LEU A 20 14.10 1.86 -3.08
CA LEU A 20 12.83 1.80 -2.37
C LEU A 20 12.18 3.19 -2.25
N PHE A 21 12.95 4.21 -1.89
CA PHE A 21 12.45 5.58 -1.74
C PHE A 21 11.93 6.14 -3.06
N PHE A 22 12.69 6.03 -4.16
CA PHE A 22 12.25 6.59 -5.45
C PHE A 22 11.13 5.78 -6.10
N SER A 23 11.11 4.46 -5.90
CA SER A 23 9.96 3.63 -6.27
C SER A 23 8.72 4.04 -5.49
N GLY A 24 8.87 4.25 -4.17
CA GLY A 24 7.81 4.79 -3.31
C GLY A 24 7.36 6.20 -3.69
N LEU A 25 8.28 7.06 -4.10
CA LEU A 25 7.98 8.39 -4.61
C LEU A 25 7.12 8.33 -5.87
N ALA A 26 7.46 7.46 -6.82
CA ALA A 26 6.68 7.23 -8.03
C ALA A 26 5.27 6.70 -7.69
N ALA A 27 5.15 5.76 -6.76
CA ALA A 27 3.85 5.27 -6.30
C ALA A 27 3.01 6.37 -5.64
N GLY A 28 3.61 7.16 -4.75
CA GLY A 28 2.93 8.30 -4.12
C GLY A 28 2.43 9.32 -5.13
N PHE A 29 3.23 9.61 -6.16
CA PHE A 29 2.82 10.48 -7.25
C PHE A 29 1.69 9.85 -8.08
N ALA A 30 1.73 8.55 -8.37
CA ALA A 30 0.67 7.84 -9.08
C ALA A 30 -0.68 7.88 -8.33
N ILE A 31 -0.67 7.88 -6.99
CA ILE A 31 -1.89 8.08 -6.18
C ILE A 31 -2.57 9.43 -6.46
N THR A 32 -1.81 10.45 -6.85
CA THR A 32 -2.40 11.76 -7.17
C THR A 32 -3.27 11.70 -8.44
N ILE A 33 -3.01 10.73 -9.33
CA ILE A 33 -3.88 10.43 -10.47
C ILE A 33 -5.21 9.86 -9.99
N THR A 34 -5.21 8.96 -9.01
CA THR A 34 -6.43 8.46 -8.37
C THR A 34 -7.26 9.61 -7.80
N VAL A 35 -6.64 10.50 -7.01
CA VAL A 35 -7.31 11.65 -6.39
C VAL A 35 -7.89 12.60 -7.46
N LEU A 36 -7.08 12.93 -8.47
CA LEU A 36 -7.47 13.79 -9.59
C LEU A 36 -8.67 13.23 -10.36
N LEU A 37 -8.59 11.97 -10.79
CA LEU A 37 -9.62 11.36 -11.63
C LEU A 37 -10.90 11.10 -10.83
N TYR A 38 -10.79 10.74 -9.56
CA TYR A 38 -11.95 10.55 -8.70
C TYR A 38 -12.75 11.85 -8.54
N ALA A 39 -12.07 12.96 -8.22
CA ALA A 39 -12.73 14.26 -8.10
C ALA A 39 -13.26 14.77 -9.45
N SER A 40 -12.47 14.66 -10.52
CA SER A 40 -12.87 15.14 -11.85
C SER A 40 -14.10 14.42 -12.39
N MET A 41 -14.14 13.09 -12.25
CA MET A 41 -15.26 12.29 -12.73
C MET A 41 -16.49 12.44 -11.84
N THR A 42 -16.31 12.60 -10.53
CA THR A 42 -17.42 12.93 -9.62
C THR A 42 -18.05 14.26 -10.00
N ASN A 43 -17.24 15.30 -10.25
CA ASN A 43 -17.73 16.61 -10.68
C ASN A 43 -18.42 16.55 -12.05
N ALA A 44 -17.84 15.85 -13.03
CA ALA A 44 -18.42 15.69 -14.36
C ALA A 44 -19.74 14.91 -14.36
N ALA A 45 -19.98 14.11 -13.32
CA ALA A 45 -21.21 13.37 -13.10
C ALA A 45 -22.17 14.09 -12.13
N ASP A 46 -22.12 15.43 -12.05
CA ASP A 46 -22.98 16.26 -11.19
C ASP A 46 -22.94 15.85 -9.71
N GLY A 47 -21.76 15.42 -9.24
CA GLY A 47 -21.54 15.01 -7.85
C GLY A 47 -21.95 13.56 -7.54
N VAL A 48 -22.30 12.74 -8.53
CA VAL A 48 -22.67 11.33 -8.33
C VAL A 48 -21.42 10.49 -7.98
N PRO A 49 -21.23 10.07 -6.71
CA PRO A 49 -19.93 9.53 -6.27
C PRO A 49 -19.60 8.17 -6.87
N ILE A 50 -20.63 7.36 -7.18
CA ILE A 50 -20.45 6.03 -7.76
C ILE A 50 -19.85 6.07 -9.17
N VAL A 51 -20.13 7.14 -9.93
CA VAL A 51 -19.55 7.31 -11.26
C VAL A 51 -18.08 7.74 -11.15
N GLY A 52 -17.78 8.62 -10.18
CA GLY A 52 -16.40 8.97 -9.85
C GLY A 52 -15.56 7.75 -9.45
N ALA A 53 -16.14 6.88 -8.62
CA ALA A 53 -15.46 5.69 -8.09
C ALA A 53 -14.88 4.80 -9.19
N LEU A 54 -15.46 4.79 -10.39
CA LEU A 54 -14.98 4.01 -11.54
C LEU A 54 -13.54 4.36 -11.96
N LEU A 55 -13.09 5.61 -11.75
CA LEU A 55 -11.73 6.02 -12.10
C LEU A 55 -10.76 6.01 -10.91
N TYR A 56 -11.24 5.71 -9.71
CA TYR A 56 -10.40 5.63 -8.52
C TYR A 56 -9.25 4.58 -8.63
N PRO A 57 -9.44 3.39 -9.23
CA PRO A 57 -8.37 2.38 -9.29
C PRO A 57 -7.18 2.75 -10.20
N ILE A 58 -7.29 3.79 -11.02
CA ILE A 58 -6.30 4.05 -12.08
C ILE A 58 -4.90 4.30 -11.52
N GLY A 59 -4.73 5.10 -10.47
CA GLY A 59 -3.43 5.31 -9.84
C GLY A 59 -2.84 4.01 -9.27
N PHE A 60 -3.67 3.15 -8.69
CA PHE A 60 -3.25 1.82 -8.21
C PHE A 60 -2.84 0.88 -9.35
N LEU A 61 -3.48 0.97 -10.52
CA LEU A 61 -3.02 0.23 -11.70
C LEU A 61 -1.62 0.65 -12.15
N TYR A 62 -1.30 1.95 -12.13
CA TYR A 62 0.07 2.41 -12.40
C TYR A 62 1.09 1.85 -11.41
N ILE A 63 0.69 1.70 -10.14
CA ILE A 63 1.55 1.18 -9.08
C ILE A 63 1.80 -0.31 -9.27
N VAL A 64 0.73 -1.11 -9.30
CA VAL A 64 0.84 -2.57 -9.33
C VAL A 64 1.38 -3.06 -10.68
N LEU A 65 0.94 -2.48 -11.80
CA LEU A 65 1.46 -2.88 -13.12
C LEU A 65 2.84 -2.29 -13.41
N GLY A 66 3.19 -1.18 -12.76
CA GLY A 66 4.49 -0.54 -12.86
C GLY A 66 5.53 -1.06 -11.87
N ASN A 67 5.15 -1.99 -10.98
CA ASN A 67 5.98 -2.49 -9.87
C ASN A 67 6.57 -1.36 -9.01
N TYR A 68 5.77 -0.33 -8.72
CA TYR A 68 6.15 0.72 -7.78
C TYR A 68 5.85 0.31 -6.35
N GLN A 69 6.72 0.73 -5.42
CA GLN A 69 6.61 0.32 -4.02
C GLN A 69 5.53 1.11 -3.28
N LEU A 70 4.47 0.43 -2.85
CA LEU A 70 3.42 1.01 -2.02
C LEU A 70 3.49 0.44 -0.60
N TYR A 71 3.44 1.31 0.41
CA TYR A 71 3.55 0.90 1.81
C TYR A 71 2.54 -0.19 2.19
N THR A 72 1.29 -0.04 1.77
CA THR A 72 0.19 -0.96 2.13
C THR A 72 0.35 -2.34 1.49
N GLU A 73 0.95 -2.43 0.31
CA GLU A 73 1.26 -3.72 -0.34
C GLU A 73 2.35 -4.49 0.42
N ASN A 74 3.24 -3.75 1.08
CA ASN A 74 4.32 -4.28 1.92
C ASN A 74 3.86 -4.74 3.33
N THR A 75 2.55 -4.71 3.62
CA THR A 75 2.01 -5.17 4.92
C THR A 75 1.69 -6.68 4.97
N LEU A 76 1.90 -7.39 3.86
CA LEU A 76 1.78 -8.85 3.80
C LEU A 76 3.14 -9.54 3.57
N PRO A 77 3.86 -9.36 2.44
CA PRO A 77 5.00 -10.25 2.15
C PRO A 77 6.18 -10.11 3.14
N PRO A 78 6.64 -8.88 3.49
CA PRO A 78 7.65 -8.70 4.53
C PRO A 78 7.24 -9.22 5.92
N VAL A 79 5.96 -9.09 6.28
CA VAL A 79 5.46 -9.60 7.56
C VAL A 79 5.53 -11.13 7.59
N ALA A 80 5.24 -11.79 6.47
CA ALA A 80 5.36 -13.25 6.40
C ALA A 80 6.80 -13.71 6.69
N LEU A 81 7.80 -13.04 6.10
CA LEU A 81 9.21 -13.31 6.38
C LEU A 81 9.59 -13.09 7.84
N VAL A 82 9.08 -12.02 8.45
CA VAL A 82 9.35 -11.73 9.86
C VAL A 82 8.70 -12.78 10.77
N LEU A 83 7.49 -13.25 10.46
CA LEU A 83 6.82 -14.30 11.25
C LEU A 83 7.57 -15.63 11.18
N ASP A 84 8.14 -15.97 10.02
CA ASP A 84 8.98 -17.16 9.82
C ASP A 84 10.45 -16.95 10.26
N ARG A 85 10.78 -15.79 10.84
CA ARG A 85 12.14 -15.39 11.25
C ARG A 85 13.18 -15.46 10.13
N LEU A 86 12.74 -15.24 8.90
CA LEU A 86 13.58 -15.14 7.70
C LEU A 86 14.04 -13.70 7.44
N ALA A 87 13.34 -12.72 8.02
CA ALA A 87 13.77 -11.33 8.08
C ALA A 87 13.65 -10.80 9.50
N SER A 88 14.51 -9.86 9.85
CA SER A 88 14.47 -9.17 11.15
C SER A 88 13.39 -8.07 11.17
N VAL A 89 12.79 -7.85 12.34
CA VAL A 89 11.78 -6.80 12.56
C VAL A 89 12.33 -5.41 12.18
N PRO A 90 13.56 -5.01 12.58
CA PRO A 90 14.11 -3.71 12.20
C PRO A 90 14.29 -3.55 10.68
N ALA A 91 14.65 -4.61 9.95
CA ALA A 91 14.77 -4.56 8.49
C ALA A 91 13.42 -4.26 7.81
N MET A 92 12.37 -4.98 8.21
CA MET A 92 11.01 -4.71 7.73
C MET A 92 10.55 -3.28 8.08
N LEU A 93 10.77 -2.83 9.31
CA LEU A 93 10.39 -1.48 9.73
C LEU A 93 11.17 -0.38 8.97
N GLY A 94 12.45 -0.61 8.69
CA GLY A 94 13.29 0.31 7.90
C GLY A 94 12.81 0.41 6.45
N MET A 95 12.46 -0.72 5.83
CA MET A 95 11.85 -0.78 4.51
C MET A 95 10.50 -0.03 4.50
N TRP A 96 9.60 -0.35 5.44
CA TRP A 96 8.31 0.32 5.59
C TRP A 96 8.43 1.83 5.72
N ALA A 97 9.33 2.30 6.60
CA ALA A 97 9.58 3.71 6.80
C ALA A 97 10.08 4.39 5.51
N THR A 98 10.98 3.73 4.78
CA THR A 98 11.53 4.24 3.51
C THR A 98 10.46 4.37 2.43
N VAL A 99 9.67 3.31 2.23
CA VAL A 99 8.60 3.28 1.22
C VAL A 99 7.49 4.27 1.58
N LEU A 100 7.04 4.28 2.84
CA LEU A 100 6.02 5.23 3.30
C LEU A 100 6.50 6.68 3.16
N ALA A 101 7.76 6.99 3.50
CA ALA A 101 8.32 8.32 3.29
C ALA A 101 8.32 8.70 1.81
N GLY A 102 8.72 7.79 0.92
CA GLY A 102 8.62 7.97 -0.53
C GLY A 102 7.18 8.26 -0.98
N ASN A 103 6.22 7.41 -0.56
CA ASN A 103 4.81 7.57 -0.88
C ASN A 103 4.26 8.93 -0.42
N LEU A 104 4.57 9.35 0.81
CA LEU A 104 4.13 10.62 1.35
C LEU A 104 4.75 11.80 0.61
N VAL A 105 6.04 11.74 0.25
CA VAL A 105 6.71 12.80 -0.54
C VAL A 105 6.11 12.90 -1.94
N GLY A 106 5.94 11.78 -2.63
CA GLY A 106 5.31 11.75 -3.97
C GLY A 106 3.88 12.29 -3.95
N GLY A 107 3.08 11.84 -2.97
CA GLY A 107 1.72 12.33 -2.74
C GLY A 107 1.68 13.82 -2.38
N SER A 108 2.62 14.30 -1.55
CA SER A 108 2.77 15.72 -1.21
C SER A 108 3.00 16.58 -2.46
N VAL A 109 3.91 16.16 -3.35
CA VAL A 109 4.21 16.89 -4.57
C VAL A 109 2.97 16.99 -5.46
N GLY A 110 2.26 15.88 -5.68
CA GLY A 110 1.04 15.94 -6.48
C GLY A 110 -0.10 16.70 -5.80
N ALA A 111 -0.27 16.58 -4.48
CA ALA A 111 -1.23 17.38 -3.72
C ALA A 111 -0.97 18.89 -3.84
N LEU A 112 0.31 19.31 -3.80
CA LEU A 112 0.71 20.69 -4.02
C LEU A 112 0.33 21.18 -5.43
N LEU A 113 0.56 20.33 -6.45
CA LEU A 113 0.19 20.63 -7.84
C LEU A 113 -1.33 20.69 -8.04
N LEU A 114 -2.09 19.84 -7.35
CA LEU A 114 -3.56 19.91 -7.37
C LEU A 114 -4.08 21.17 -6.68
N ALA A 115 -3.44 21.60 -5.60
CA ALA A 115 -3.84 22.80 -4.85
C ALA A 115 -3.50 24.11 -5.60
N HIS A 116 -2.29 24.21 -6.16
CA HIS A 116 -1.73 25.48 -6.66
C HIS A 116 -1.23 25.44 -8.10
N GLY A 117 -1.18 24.26 -8.74
CA GLY A 117 -0.61 24.07 -10.06
C GLY A 117 -1.55 24.36 -11.24
N GLY A 118 -2.81 24.72 -10.98
CA GLY A 118 -3.80 24.98 -12.04
C GLY A 118 -4.20 23.73 -12.83
N VAL A 119 -4.01 22.54 -12.26
CA VAL A 119 -4.28 21.24 -12.91
C VAL A 119 -5.79 20.98 -13.04
N VAL A 120 -6.59 21.54 -12.14
CA VAL A 120 -8.05 21.34 -12.05
C VAL A 120 -8.79 22.67 -12.16
N SER A 121 -10.03 22.63 -12.66
CA SER A 121 -10.92 23.80 -12.64
C SER A 121 -11.41 24.12 -11.22
N SER A 122 -12.00 25.31 -11.02
CA SER A 122 -12.58 25.72 -9.73
C SER A 122 -13.65 24.74 -9.22
N GLU A 123 -14.45 24.18 -10.11
CA GLU A 123 -15.54 23.25 -9.80
C GLU A 123 -14.97 21.90 -9.33
N VAL A 124 -13.95 21.39 -10.03
CA VAL A 124 -13.27 20.15 -9.65
C VAL A 124 -12.50 20.34 -8.34
N ALA A 125 -11.85 21.49 -8.11
CA ALA A 125 -11.19 21.80 -6.84
C ALA A 125 -12.18 21.83 -5.67
N THR A 126 -13.37 22.40 -5.88
CA THR A 126 -14.45 22.39 -4.88
C THR A 126 -14.90 20.97 -4.56
N THR A 127 -15.07 20.13 -5.59
CA THR A 127 -15.42 18.71 -5.42
C THR A 127 -14.33 17.95 -4.66
N LEU A 128 -13.07 18.14 -5.02
CA LEU A 128 -11.92 17.51 -4.35
C LEU A 128 -11.83 17.93 -2.88
N THR A 129 -12.02 19.22 -2.59
CA THR A 129 -12.04 19.72 -1.21
C THR A 129 -13.15 19.05 -0.40
N GLY A 130 -14.36 18.94 -0.97
CA GLY A 130 -15.47 18.22 -0.35
C GLY A 130 -15.16 16.76 -0.07
N ILE A 131 -14.58 16.03 -1.03
CA ILE A 131 -14.15 14.63 -0.86
C ILE A 131 -13.13 14.52 0.28
N ALA A 132 -12.08 15.33 0.25
CA ALA A 132 -11.02 15.29 1.26
C ALA A 132 -11.54 15.63 2.67
N MET A 133 -12.49 16.57 2.79
CA MET A 133 -13.13 16.93 4.06
C MET A 133 -13.92 15.78 4.68
N THR A 134 -14.47 14.85 3.88
CA THR A 134 -15.17 13.67 4.44
C THR A 134 -14.27 12.83 5.35
N GLY A 135 -12.97 12.76 5.04
CA GLY A 135 -11.98 12.09 5.88
C GLY A 135 -11.78 12.78 7.23
N ILE A 136 -11.75 14.11 7.24
CA ILE A 136 -11.63 14.94 8.44
C ILE A 136 -12.89 14.86 9.32
N GLU A 137 -14.07 14.75 8.69
CA GLU A 137 -15.37 14.68 9.38
C GLU A 137 -15.69 13.29 9.92
N THR A 138 -15.02 12.24 9.42
CA THR A 138 -15.21 10.86 9.88
C THR A 138 -14.60 10.68 11.27
N ALA A 139 -15.33 10.04 12.19
CA ALA A 139 -14.84 9.77 13.54
C ALA A 139 -13.57 8.90 13.54
N TRP A 140 -12.68 9.14 14.51
CA TRP A 140 -11.36 8.51 14.57
C TRP A 140 -11.39 6.98 14.52
N PHE A 141 -12.29 6.34 15.28
CA PHE A 141 -12.42 4.88 15.29
C PHE A 141 -13.06 4.34 14.01
N ASP A 142 -13.95 5.11 13.37
CA ASP A 142 -14.53 4.73 12.09
C ASP A 142 -13.46 4.75 11.00
N LEU A 143 -12.59 5.78 10.98
CA LEU A 143 -11.41 5.84 10.12
C LEU A 143 -10.50 4.63 10.34
N PHE A 144 -10.24 4.28 11.60
CA PHE A 144 -9.43 3.12 11.95
C PHE A 144 -10.01 1.82 11.38
N PHE A 145 -11.27 1.50 11.65
CA PHE A 145 -11.88 0.26 11.16
C PHE A 145 -12.08 0.24 9.64
N LYS A 146 -12.45 1.37 9.04
CA LYS A 146 -12.45 1.52 7.57
C LYS A 146 -11.06 1.28 6.99
N GLY A 147 -10.02 1.75 7.67
CA GLY A 147 -8.62 1.46 7.36
C GLY A 147 -8.30 -0.03 7.48
N VAL A 148 -8.78 -0.73 8.51
CA VAL A 148 -8.57 -2.19 8.65
C VAL A 148 -9.10 -2.94 7.43
N PHE A 149 -10.32 -2.64 6.99
CA PHE A 149 -10.89 -3.30 5.80
C PHE A 149 -10.14 -2.94 4.52
N ALA A 150 -9.74 -1.68 4.33
CA ALA A 150 -8.91 -1.30 3.19
C ALA A 150 -7.56 -2.03 3.19
N GLY A 151 -6.91 -2.15 4.35
CA GLY A 151 -5.65 -2.89 4.50
C GLY A 151 -5.80 -4.37 4.15
N LEU A 152 -6.89 -4.99 4.61
CA LEU A 152 -7.22 -6.38 4.28
C LEU A 152 -7.41 -6.56 2.77
N ILE A 153 -8.12 -5.65 2.10
CA ILE A 153 -8.32 -5.70 0.66
C ILE A 153 -6.99 -5.59 -0.09
N VAL A 154 -6.16 -4.60 0.25
CA VAL A 154 -4.85 -4.41 -0.42
C VAL A 154 -3.95 -5.61 -0.23
N ALA A 155 -3.81 -6.11 1.00
CA ALA A 155 -3.05 -7.33 1.27
C ALA A 155 -3.61 -8.54 0.51
N GLY A 156 -4.94 -8.66 0.41
CA GLY A 156 -5.60 -9.71 -0.36
C GLY A 156 -5.30 -9.65 -1.85
N VAL A 157 -5.24 -8.45 -2.44
CA VAL A 157 -4.84 -8.27 -3.84
C VAL A 157 -3.42 -8.75 -4.07
N VAL A 158 -2.48 -8.31 -3.22
CA VAL A 158 -1.07 -8.73 -3.30
C VAL A 158 -0.96 -10.26 -3.22
N TRP A 159 -1.68 -10.87 -2.28
CA TRP A 159 -1.70 -12.31 -2.13
C TRP A 159 -2.19 -13.05 -3.39
N VAL A 160 -3.33 -12.60 -3.94
CA VAL A 160 -3.92 -13.22 -5.13
C VAL A 160 -3.05 -12.97 -6.37
N ASP A 161 -2.37 -11.82 -6.46
CA ASP A 161 -1.53 -11.46 -7.59
C ASP A 161 -0.33 -12.41 -7.78
N PHE A 162 0.22 -13.00 -6.71
CA PHE A 162 1.25 -14.05 -6.82
C PHE A 162 0.79 -15.30 -7.59
N GLY A 163 -0.52 -15.49 -7.69
CA GLY A 163 -1.15 -16.55 -8.48
C GLY A 163 -1.41 -16.19 -9.94
N VAL A 164 -1.41 -14.90 -10.27
CA VAL A 164 -1.77 -14.39 -11.59
C VAL A 164 -0.59 -14.52 -12.56
N ARG A 165 -0.87 -14.87 -13.82
CA ARG A 165 0.13 -15.15 -14.86
C ARG A 165 0.05 -14.24 -16.07
N ASP A 166 -1.10 -13.63 -16.33
CA ASP A 166 -1.33 -12.76 -17.46
C ASP A 166 -1.71 -11.34 -17.01
N SER A 167 -1.34 -10.36 -17.82
CA SER A 167 -1.52 -8.94 -17.51
C SER A 167 -3.00 -8.51 -17.47
N THR A 168 -3.87 -9.17 -18.24
CA THR A 168 -5.30 -8.84 -18.29
C THR A 168 -5.99 -9.24 -16.98
N THR A 169 -5.72 -10.45 -16.47
CA THR A 169 -6.24 -10.90 -15.18
C THR A 169 -5.70 -10.04 -14.04
N ARG A 170 -4.41 -9.65 -14.09
CA ARG A 170 -3.82 -8.74 -13.09
C ARG A 170 -4.51 -7.38 -13.10
N PHE A 171 -4.71 -6.81 -14.29
CA PHE A 171 -5.46 -5.56 -14.46
C PHE A 171 -6.87 -5.66 -13.85
N LEU A 172 -7.63 -6.71 -14.15
CA LEU A 172 -8.99 -6.88 -13.65
C LEU A 172 -9.01 -7.07 -12.12
N LEU A 173 -8.09 -7.87 -11.58
CA LEU A 173 -7.95 -8.08 -10.14
C LEU A 173 -7.72 -6.75 -9.41
N VAL A 174 -6.71 -5.99 -9.85
CA VAL A 174 -6.36 -4.70 -9.25
C VAL A 174 -7.52 -3.73 -9.39
N TYR A 175 -8.08 -3.59 -10.59
CA TYR A 175 -9.19 -2.67 -10.83
C TYR A 175 -10.40 -2.96 -9.92
N ILE A 176 -10.89 -4.21 -9.90
CA ILE A 176 -12.08 -4.59 -9.12
C ILE A 176 -11.83 -4.45 -7.63
N ALA A 177 -10.65 -4.86 -7.15
CA ALA A 177 -10.36 -4.78 -5.73
C ALA A 177 -10.22 -3.33 -5.23
N PHE A 178 -9.54 -2.47 -5.99
CA PHE A 178 -9.40 -1.07 -5.62
C PHE A 178 -10.70 -0.26 -5.83
N LEU A 179 -11.66 -0.73 -6.64
CA LEU A 179 -13.03 -0.18 -6.67
C LEU A 179 -13.75 -0.35 -5.34
N ALA A 180 -13.44 -1.41 -4.58
CA ALA A 180 -14.09 -1.65 -3.29
C ALA A 180 -13.78 -0.55 -2.25
N ILE A 181 -12.66 0.17 -2.41
CA ILE A 181 -12.26 1.24 -1.48
C ILE A 181 -13.27 2.40 -1.50
N PRO A 182 -13.47 3.13 -2.62
CA PRO A 182 -14.43 4.23 -2.67
C PRO A 182 -15.88 3.75 -2.52
N LEU A 183 -16.23 2.56 -3.04
CA LEU A 183 -17.60 2.03 -2.94
C LEU A 183 -17.96 1.62 -1.50
N GLY A 184 -16.98 1.13 -0.73
CA GLY A 184 -17.13 0.82 0.69
C GLY A 184 -16.96 2.03 1.61
N GLY A 185 -16.65 3.21 1.07
CA GLY A 185 -16.30 4.39 1.86
C GLY A 185 -15.11 4.14 2.79
N LEU A 186 -14.15 3.33 2.32
CA LEU A 186 -12.94 2.92 3.05
C LEU A 186 -11.80 3.91 2.81
N PHE A 187 -10.82 3.92 3.71
CA PHE A 187 -9.69 4.84 3.62
C PHE A 187 -8.37 4.10 3.43
N HIS A 188 -7.61 4.56 2.43
CA HIS A 188 -6.26 4.10 2.14
C HIS A 188 -5.24 5.17 2.55
N VAL A 189 -4.23 4.83 3.34
CA VAL A 189 -3.36 5.78 4.02
C VAL A 189 -2.65 6.74 3.07
N VAL A 190 -2.19 6.26 1.91
CA VAL A 190 -1.48 7.13 0.94
C VAL A 190 -2.45 8.08 0.24
N VAL A 191 -3.70 7.66 -0.01
CA VAL A 191 -4.75 8.50 -0.60
C VAL A 191 -5.19 9.54 0.45
N ALA A 192 -5.53 9.09 1.65
CA ALA A 192 -5.90 9.93 2.79
C ALA A 192 -4.81 10.97 3.12
N SER A 193 -3.53 10.59 3.06
CA SER A 193 -2.43 11.52 3.27
C SER A 193 -2.30 12.53 2.13
N THR A 194 -2.53 12.12 0.89
CA THR A 194 -2.52 13.03 -0.27
C THR A 194 -3.66 14.04 -0.19
N GLU A 195 -4.87 13.60 0.16
CA GLU A 195 -6.05 14.44 0.40
C GLU A 195 -5.83 15.39 1.59
N LEU A 196 -5.27 14.89 2.69
CA LEU A 196 -4.88 15.71 3.84
C LEU A 196 -3.91 16.81 3.42
N LEU A 197 -2.83 16.47 2.72
CA LEU A 197 -1.81 17.43 2.33
C LEU A 197 -2.37 18.47 1.36
N TYR A 198 -3.30 18.07 0.48
CA TYR A 198 -4.06 18.99 -0.36
C TYR A 198 -4.82 20.03 0.50
N LEU A 199 -5.57 19.60 1.51
CA LEU A 199 -6.26 20.51 2.44
C LEU A 199 -5.28 21.42 3.22
N VAL A 200 -4.13 20.88 3.63
CA VAL A 200 -3.08 21.65 4.30
C VAL A 200 -2.52 22.74 3.39
N PHE A 201 -2.27 22.44 2.11
CA PHE A 201 -1.78 23.42 1.15
C PHE A 201 -2.81 24.50 0.79
N LEU A 202 -4.10 24.19 0.89
CA LEU A 202 -5.18 25.19 0.78
C LEU A 202 -5.34 26.03 2.06
N GLY A 203 -4.77 25.60 3.18
CA GLY A 203 -4.91 26.27 4.48
C GLY A 203 -6.22 25.92 5.22
N GLU A 204 -6.95 24.90 4.76
CA GLU A 204 -8.23 24.46 5.33
C GLU A 204 -8.04 23.70 6.65
N ILE A 205 -6.95 22.93 6.76
CA ILE A 205 -6.64 22.09 7.93
C ILE A 205 -5.17 22.24 8.33
N GLY A 206 -4.90 22.26 9.63
CA GLY A 206 -3.53 22.21 10.16
C GLY A 206 -2.92 20.81 10.02
N LEU A 207 -1.67 20.73 9.55
CA LEU A 207 -0.96 19.47 9.32
C LEU A 207 -1.00 18.53 10.53
N LEU A 208 -0.66 19.04 11.73
CA LEU A 208 -0.65 18.22 12.95
C LEU A 208 -2.03 17.64 13.26
N TYR A 209 -3.09 18.45 13.12
CA TYR A 209 -4.46 18.02 13.39
C TYR A 209 -4.87 16.92 12.42
N GLY A 210 -4.72 17.15 11.11
CA GLY A 210 -5.11 16.15 10.12
C GLY A 210 -4.23 14.90 10.14
N THR A 211 -2.93 15.00 10.45
CA THR A 211 -2.09 13.81 10.63
C THR A 211 -2.60 12.96 11.79
N THR A 212 -2.93 13.57 12.93
CA THR A 212 -3.35 12.83 14.13
C THR A 212 -4.79 12.33 14.09
N HIS A 213 -5.70 13.09 13.45
CA HIS A 213 -7.13 12.81 13.43
C HIS A 213 -7.62 12.12 12.15
N PHE A 214 -6.85 12.18 11.06
CA PHE A 214 -7.21 11.57 9.78
C PHE A 214 -6.19 10.55 9.28
N ALA A 215 -4.94 10.93 9.00
CA ALA A 215 -3.98 10.01 8.38
C ALA A 215 -3.53 8.88 9.33
N LEU A 216 -3.30 9.18 10.62
CA LEU A 216 -2.82 8.21 11.61
C LEU A 216 -3.80 7.06 11.88
N PRO A 217 -5.10 7.26 12.18
CA PRO A 217 -6.02 6.14 12.35
C PRO A 217 -6.10 5.26 11.10
N VAL A 218 -6.07 5.86 9.91
CA VAL A 218 -6.08 5.13 8.63
C VAL A 218 -4.80 4.30 8.46
N LEU A 219 -3.63 4.87 8.77
CA LEU A 219 -2.35 4.16 8.76
C LEU A 219 -2.42 2.92 9.66
N LEU A 220 -2.78 3.12 10.94
CA LEU A 220 -2.86 2.04 11.92
C LEU A 220 -3.86 0.96 11.49
N GLY A 221 -5.01 1.38 10.94
CA GLY A 221 -6.01 0.47 10.40
C GLY A 221 -5.45 -0.34 9.24
N ASN A 222 -4.90 0.30 8.21
CA ASN A 222 -4.34 -0.38 7.05
C ASN A 222 -3.24 -1.38 7.44
N THR A 223 -2.32 -1.00 8.33
CA THR A 223 -1.27 -1.89 8.84
C THR A 223 -1.86 -3.12 9.54
N LEU A 224 -2.83 -2.91 10.44
CA LEU A 224 -3.47 -4.01 11.15
C LEU A 224 -4.22 -4.95 10.19
N GLY A 225 -4.96 -4.40 9.22
CA GLY A 225 -5.69 -5.17 8.22
C GLY A 225 -4.78 -6.11 7.42
N GLY A 226 -3.63 -5.61 6.98
CA GLY A 226 -2.63 -6.43 6.27
C GLY A 226 -2.03 -7.51 7.15
N ILE A 227 -1.62 -7.16 8.38
CA ILE A 227 -1.04 -8.10 9.36
C ILE A 227 -2.03 -9.22 9.72
N VAL A 228 -3.32 -8.90 9.89
CA VAL A 228 -4.34 -9.91 10.22
C VAL A 228 -4.51 -10.93 9.10
N LEU A 229 -4.55 -10.46 7.85
CA LEU A 229 -4.69 -11.36 6.70
C LEU A 229 -3.48 -12.28 6.57
N VAL A 230 -2.25 -11.73 6.62
CA VAL A 230 -1.03 -12.55 6.51
C VAL A 230 -0.90 -13.53 7.67
N THR A 231 -1.22 -13.12 8.90
CA THR A 231 -1.16 -14.03 10.05
C THR A 231 -2.12 -15.21 9.85
N THR A 232 -3.31 -14.94 9.32
CA THR A 232 -4.30 -15.98 9.03
C THR A 232 -3.81 -16.90 7.92
N ILE A 233 -3.29 -16.35 6.82
CA ILE A 233 -2.77 -17.12 5.68
C ILE A 233 -1.57 -17.98 6.11
N ASN A 234 -0.59 -17.38 6.79
CA ASN A 234 0.60 -18.06 7.29
C ASN A 234 0.23 -19.20 8.23
N TYR A 235 -0.65 -18.98 9.21
CA TYR A 235 -1.08 -20.03 10.14
C TYR A 235 -1.59 -21.30 9.43
N TYR A 236 -2.22 -21.16 8.25
CA TYR A 236 -2.71 -22.30 7.46
C TYR A 236 -1.77 -22.80 6.38
N GLN A 237 -0.75 -22.03 5.98
CA GLN A 237 0.09 -22.32 4.81
C GLN A 237 1.59 -22.42 5.11
N THR A 238 2.04 -22.14 6.34
CA THR A 238 3.44 -22.35 6.75
C THR A 238 3.83 -23.79 6.43
N SER A 239 4.80 -23.96 5.53
CA SER A 239 5.37 -25.26 5.22
C SER A 239 6.66 -25.42 6.00
N ASP A 240 6.75 -26.51 6.78
CA ASP A 240 7.99 -26.92 7.47
C ASP A 240 9.19 -27.00 6.50
N GLU A 241 8.93 -27.22 5.21
CA GLU A 241 9.91 -27.28 4.13
C GLU A 241 10.70 -25.97 3.91
N VAL A 242 10.14 -24.78 4.18
CA VAL A 242 10.85 -23.49 4.02
C VAL A 242 11.86 -23.31 5.16
N HIS A 243 11.49 -23.69 6.38
CA HIS A 243 12.37 -23.67 7.55
C HIS A 243 13.51 -24.69 7.45
N GLU A 244 13.31 -25.81 6.76
CA GLU A 244 14.39 -26.78 6.50
C GLU A 244 15.45 -26.28 5.51
N LEU A 245 15.14 -25.23 4.75
CA LEU A 245 15.97 -24.74 3.64
C LEU A 245 16.77 -23.49 3.91
N SER A 246 16.28 -22.69 4.83
CA SER A 246 16.85 -21.41 5.22
C SER A 246 17.19 -21.48 6.69
N GLY A 247 18.32 -20.88 7.09
CA GLY A 247 18.55 -20.67 8.52
C GLY A 247 17.44 -19.79 9.09
N THR A 248 17.04 -20.00 10.33
CA THR A 248 16.15 -19.06 11.04
C THR A 248 16.99 -18.13 11.89
N LEU A 249 16.65 -16.84 11.91
CA LEU A 249 17.30 -15.89 12.80
C LEU A 249 17.08 -16.30 14.26
N SER A 250 18.13 -16.19 15.08
CA SER A 250 17.97 -16.28 16.53
C SER A 250 17.03 -15.18 17.01
N THR A 251 16.44 -15.35 18.20
CA THR A 251 15.54 -14.32 18.76
C THR A 251 16.21 -12.94 18.89
N SER A 252 17.54 -12.91 19.10
CA SER A 252 18.28 -11.64 19.18
C SER A 252 18.45 -11.00 17.80
N GLU A 253 18.84 -11.79 16.80
CA GLU A 253 18.98 -11.28 15.42
C GLU A 253 17.63 -10.81 14.89
N TRP A 254 16.60 -11.62 15.07
CA TRP A 254 15.23 -11.31 14.66
C TRP A 254 14.72 -9.97 15.21
N LEU A 255 15.03 -9.62 16.47
CA LEU A 255 14.52 -8.41 17.12
C LEU A 255 15.44 -7.18 16.96
N PHE A 256 16.74 -7.38 16.79
CA PHE A 256 17.72 -6.30 16.97
C PHE A 256 18.74 -6.13 15.85
N THR A 257 18.81 -7.04 14.87
CA THR A 257 19.68 -6.84 13.69
C THR A 257 18.90 -6.27 12.52
N ASN A 258 19.63 -5.88 11.47
CA ASN A 258 19.08 -5.40 10.22
C ASN A 258 19.48 -6.38 9.11
N GLU A 259 19.03 -7.62 9.25
CA GLU A 259 19.45 -8.76 8.43
C GLU A 259 18.25 -9.53 7.88
N THR A 260 18.48 -10.20 6.76
CA THR A 260 17.67 -11.30 6.23
C THR A 260 18.50 -12.59 6.36
N ALA A 261 17.84 -13.69 6.76
CA ALA A 261 18.46 -15.02 6.83
C ALA A 261 18.30 -15.82 5.52
N LEU A 262 17.58 -15.27 4.56
CA LEU A 262 17.36 -15.87 3.26
C LEU A 262 18.61 -15.73 2.39
N ASP A 263 19.00 -16.84 1.78
CA ASP A 263 19.94 -16.88 0.67
C ASP A 263 19.11 -17.00 -0.61
N PRO A 264 18.79 -15.87 -1.28
CA PRO A 264 17.84 -15.86 -2.39
C PRO A 264 18.25 -16.76 -3.56
N GLU A 265 19.56 -16.92 -3.80
CA GLU A 265 20.08 -17.83 -4.84
C GLU A 265 19.76 -19.30 -4.50
N LYS A 266 19.95 -19.72 -3.25
CA LYS A 266 19.60 -21.10 -2.83
C LYS A 266 18.11 -21.37 -2.85
N LEU A 267 17.28 -20.38 -2.48
CA LEU A 267 15.83 -20.54 -2.51
C LEU A 267 15.33 -20.67 -3.97
N LYS A 268 15.89 -19.85 -4.87
CA LYS A 268 15.57 -19.86 -6.30
C LYS A 268 16.00 -21.15 -6.99
N GLU A 269 17.23 -21.61 -6.76
CA GLU A 269 17.74 -22.90 -7.28
C GLU A 269 16.83 -24.07 -6.87
N LYS A 270 16.35 -24.11 -5.62
CA LYS A 270 15.47 -25.19 -5.18
C LYS A 270 14.07 -25.10 -5.79
N LEU A 271 13.52 -23.89 -5.97
CA LEU A 271 12.23 -23.72 -6.63
C LEU A 271 12.28 -24.12 -8.10
N GLU A 272 13.36 -23.79 -8.79
CA GLU A 272 13.61 -24.26 -10.16
C GLU A 272 13.72 -25.79 -10.22
N SER A 273 14.37 -26.42 -9.22
CA SER A 273 14.44 -27.88 -9.13
C SER A 273 13.07 -28.54 -8.90
N LYS A 274 12.19 -27.96 -8.07
CA LYS A 274 10.83 -28.46 -7.85
C LYS A 274 9.92 -28.29 -9.06
N LEU A 275 10.09 -27.22 -9.84
CA LEU A 275 9.29 -26.99 -11.06
C LEU A 275 9.72 -27.85 -12.25
N SER A 276 10.90 -28.47 -12.16
CA SER A 276 11.46 -29.37 -13.17
C SER A 276 11.03 -30.85 -13.02
N HIS A 277 10.23 -31.14 -11.98
CA HIS A 277 9.66 -32.45 -11.67
C HIS A 277 8.13 -32.38 -11.60
#